data_AF-A0A3B3DFD4-F1
#
_entry.id   AF-A0A3B3DFD4-F1
#
_cell.length_a   1.000
_cell.length_b   1.000
_cell.length_c   1.000
_cell.angle_alpha   90.00
_cell.angle_beta   90.00
_cell.angle_gamma   90.00
#
_symmetry.space_group_name_H-M   'P 1'
#
loop_
_entity.id
_entity.type
_entity.pdbx_description
1 polymer ?
#
loop_
_entity_poly.entity_id
_entity_poly.type
_entity_poly.pdbx_seq_one_letter_code
_entity_poly.pdbx_strand_id
1 'polypeptide(L)'
;GAPPPLRFNPRCTPGVQLPLNSGNPSPGKIFSYIFDSEVFRLITENTNKNAARNQEKGGKFTWTKMSQREAKKFIGLLLYMSVLDLPRMTDFWRQSTIFHVPFPATVMTRERFMAILSSLHFSDPEKDEENEQKKSTEDYDPLHQVRPLMEMIRTISKTIYHPKQHLSVVERMVGTKQCMKTKPTNRRFKLFVLADINGYTVDFKLYTGKSKTASGKGLSFDVVSSLVNRDYLGSGYLVYTDIYTSPVLFRHLSQQGFGACGIYRSPPGSIRWIRDGDLLFVKWMGTREVSMCSTIHPMYSGDTVQRWQKTGIHIMSKQTSSFPKPTAVTVFNKYTEGVDTSDQMIGTSAVRRKTRRWPIMVFHHLVDIAVTNSFVIHKTRCESLREKPLTRQQFLEEVAAHLLGVDLKSDLQKNPDQHLPVPTRSGQTKSQRASMGRRRCKVCSKSTPWKCWTCDVGLCLQPERNCHWQFHQHLKRNTDILL
;
A
#
# COMPACT_ATOMS: atom_id res chain seq x y z
N GLY A 1 24.61 7.35 35.22
CA GLY A 1 25.11 6.78 33.95
C GLY A 1 24.00 6.03 33.23
N ALA A 2 24.10 5.84 31.91
CA ALA A 2 23.14 5.05 31.13
C ALA A 2 23.10 3.58 31.60
N PRO A 3 21.96 2.88 31.49
CA PRO A 3 21.95 1.43 31.62
C PRO A 3 22.81 0.79 30.52
N PRO A 4 23.37 -0.41 30.76
CA PRO A 4 24.21 -1.09 29.78
C PRO A 4 23.44 -1.33 28.48
N PRO A 5 24.11 -1.26 27.31
CA PRO A 5 23.47 -1.51 26.03
C PRO A 5 22.93 -2.94 25.98
N LEU A 6 21.70 -3.08 25.49
CA LEU A 6 21.09 -4.39 25.31
C LEU A 6 21.78 -5.15 24.17
N ARG A 7 22.12 -6.41 24.42
CA ARG A 7 22.62 -7.31 23.39
C ARG A 7 21.47 -7.67 22.43
N PHE A 8 21.67 -7.39 21.14
CA PHE A 8 20.69 -7.68 20.10
C PHE A 8 20.72 -9.17 19.73
N ASN A 9 19.68 -9.91 20.11
CA ASN A 9 19.52 -11.34 19.88
C ASN A 9 18.16 -11.59 19.20
N PRO A 10 18.04 -11.31 17.90
CA PRO A 10 16.80 -11.55 17.15
C PRO A 10 16.56 -13.06 16.96
N ARG A 11 15.29 -13.47 16.87
CA ARG A 11 14.92 -14.88 16.64
C ARG A 11 15.32 -15.39 15.27
N CYS A 12 15.25 -14.53 14.27
CA CYS A 12 15.70 -14.81 12.91
C CYS A 12 16.72 -13.75 12.48
N THR A 13 17.44 -14.03 11.39
CA THR A 13 18.33 -13.01 10.81
C THR A 13 17.49 -11.84 10.31
N PRO A 14 17.73 -10.59 10.75
CA PRO A 14 16.97 -9.43 10.29
C PRO A 14 17.04 -9.22 8.77
N GLY A 15 15.92 -8.77 8.20
CA GLY A 15 15.75 -8.50 6.79
C GLY A 15 14.76 -9.45 6.12
N VAL A 16 14.82 -9.48 4.78
CA VAL A 16 13.96 -10.33 3.95
C VAL A 16 14.25 -11.80 4.24
N GLN A 17 13.21 -12.61 4.42
CA GLN A 17 13.31 -14.05 4.69
C GLN A 17 13.19 -14.87 3.40
N LEU A 18 13.49 -16.17 3.49
CA LEU A 18 13.23 -17.11 2.40
C LEU A 18 11.73 -17.14 2.03
N PRO A 19 11.38 -17.29 0.75
CA PRO A 19 12.26 -17.42 -0.41
C PRO A 19 12.67 -16.08 -1.05
N LEU A 20 12.20 -14.94 -0.51
CA LEU A 20 12.41 -13.61 -1.10
C LEU A 20 13.82 -13.05 -0.89
N ASN A 21 14.62 -13.66 -0.01
CA ASN A 21 16.03 -13.30 0.22
C ASN A 21 16.99 -13.85 -0.87
N SER A 22 16.46 -14.55 -1.87
CA SER A 22 17.23 -15.14 -2.97
C SER A 22 16.90 -14.46 -4.30
N GLY A 23 17.92 -14.02 -5.02
CA GLY A 23 17.78 -13.29 -6.30
C GLY A 23 17.12 -11.91 -6.15
N ASN A 24 16.63 -11.37 -7.28
CA ASN A 24 15.83 -10.14 -7.32
C ASN A 24 14.46 -10.41 -7.97
N PRO A 25 13.46 -10.88 -7.19
CA PRO A 25 12.13 -11.15 -7.72
C PRO A 25 11.46 -9.87 -8.23
N SER A 26 10.69 -9.97 -9.32
CA SER A 26 9.96 -8.84 -9.87
C SER A 26 8.92 -8.29 -8.88
N PRO A 27 8.53 -7.00 -8.99
CA PRO A 27 7.52 -6.39 -8.11
C PRO A 27 6.24 -7.21 -7.94
N GLY A 28 5.67 -7.69 -9.04
CA GLY A 28 4.47 -8.53 -9.02
C GLY A 28 4.67 -9.88 -8.33
N LYS A 29 5.87 -10.48 -8.45
CA LYS A 29 6.21 -11.73 -7.76
C LYS A 29 6.35 -11.50 -6.26
N ILE A 30 6.96 -10.41 -5.83
CA ILE A 30 7.04 -10.03 -4.41
C ILE A 30 5.64 -9.86 -3.83
N PHE A 31 4.77 -9.09 -4.52
CA PHE A 31 3.38 -8.89 -4.08
C PHE A 31 2.60 -10.20 -3.96
N SER A 32 2.81 -11.12 -4.89
CA SER A 32 2.13 -12.43 -4.91
C SER A 32 2.54 -13.37 -3.77
N TYR A 33 3.60 -13.06 -3.01
CA TYR A 33 3.86 -13.77 -1.75
C TYR A 33 2.96 -13.31 -0.62
N ILE A 34 2.53 -12.04 -0.61
CA ILE A 34 1.61 -11.50 0.41
C ILE A 34 0.16 -11.75 0.03
N PHE A 35 -0.18 -11.54 -1.24
CA PHE A 35 -1.47 -11.91 -1.84
C PHE A 35 -1.29 -13.20 -2.66
N ASP A 36 -1.19 -14.31 -1.96
CA ASP A 36 -0.99 -15.63 -2.55
C ASP A 36 -2.32 -16.27 -3.03
N SER A 37 -2.25 -17.52 -3.49
CA SER A 37 -3.43 -18.25 -3.94
C SER A 37 -4.49 -18.43 -2.86
N GLU A 38 -4.10 -18.57 -1.58
CA GLU A 38 -5.05 -18.76 -0.48
C GLU A 38 -5.80 -17.47 -0.15
N VAL A 39 -5.10 -16.32 -0.17
CA VAL A 39 -5.75 -15.01 -0.05
C VAL A 39 -6.76 -14.80 -1.18
N PHE A 40 -6.38 -15.08 -2.43
CA PHE A 40 -7.32 -14.97 -3.56
C PHE A 40 -8.47 -15.96 -3.46
N ARG A 41 -8.21 -17.20 -3.01
CA ARG A 41 -9.24 -18.22 -2.80
C ARG A 41 -10.27 -17.75 -1.77
N LEU A 42 -9.84 -17.27 -0.59
CA LEU A 42 -10.73 -16.70 0.43
C LEU A 42 -11.62 -15.60 -0.14
N ILE A 43 -11.03 -14.64 -0.86
CA ILE A 43 -11.79 -13.51 -1.42
C ILE A 43 -12.83 -14.03 -2.42
N THR A 44 -12.44 -14.94 -3.32
CA THR A 44 -13.35 -15.45 -4.35
C THR A 44 -14.49 -16.29 -3.79
N GLU A 45 -14.23 -17.22 -2.88
CA GLU A 45 -15.25 -18.11 -2.32
C GLU A 45 -16.30 -17.28 -1.56
N ASN A 46 -15.86 -16.40 -0.67
CA ASN A 46 -16.75 -15.59 0.14
C ASN A 46 -17.50 -14.53 -0.67
N THR A 47 -16.86 -13.94 -1.68
CA THR A 47 -17.53 -12.99 -2.59
C THR A 47 -18.60 -13.69 -3.44
N ASN A 48 -18.33 -14.92 -3.91
CA ASN A 48 -19.33 -15.70 -4.65
C ASN A 48 -20.53 -16.08 -3.78
N LYS A 49 -20.29 -16.56 -2.54
CA LYS A 49 -21.37 -16.85 -1.58
C LYS A 49 -22.18 -15.59 -1.28
N ASN A 50 -21.52 -14.46 -1.05
CA ASN A 50 -22.21 -13.21 -0.75
C ASN A 50 -23.01 -12.69 -1.94
N ALA A 51 -22.53 -12.87 -3.17
CA ALA A 51 -23.27 -12.52 -4.38
C ALA A 51 -24.56 -13.35 -4.51
N ALA A 52 -24.50 -14.67 -4.29
CA ALA A 52 -25.67 -15.54 -4.29
C ALA A 52 -26.70 -15.09 -3.24
N ARG A 53 -26.26 -14.84 -2.01
CA ARG A 53 -27.11 -14.28 -0.94
C ARG A 53 -27.77 -12.96 -1.33
N ASN A 54 -27.03 -12.07 -1.99
CA ASN A 54 -27.57 -10.78 -2.43
C ASN A 54 -28.61 -10.94 -3.55
N GLN A 55 -28.47 -11.95 -4.42
CA GLN A 55 -29.47 -12.28 -5.44
C GLN A 55 -30.75 -12.82 -4.81
N GLU A 56 -30.63 -13.72 -3.83
CA GLU A 56 -31.79 -14.24 -3.05
C GLU A 56 -32.54 -13.11 -2.34
N LYS A 57 -31.82 -12.10 -1.84
CA LYS A 57 -32.40 -10.89 -1.22
C LYS A 57 -32.97 -9.88 -2.24
N GLY A 58 -33.13 -10.26 -3.52
CA GLY A 58 -33.73 -9.43 -4.56
C GLY A 58 -32.77 -8.49 -5.30
N GLY A 59 -31.46 -8.71 -5.20
CA GLY A 59 -30.44 -7.93 -5.89
C GLY A 59 -30.56 -8.04 -7.42
N LYS A 60 -30.80 -6.91 -8.09
CA LYS A 60 -30.94 -6.85 -9.56
C LYS A 60 -29.57 -6.68 -10.24
N PHE A 61 -28.80 -7.76 -10.36
CA PHE A 61 -27.56 -7.81 -11.13
C PHE A 61 -27.26 -9.22 -11.67
N THR A 62 -26.55 -9.28 -12.79
CA THR A 62 -26.07 -10.54 -13.36
C THR A 62 -24.81 -10.99 -12.65
N TRP A 63 -24.81 -12.23 -12.13
CA TRP A 63 -23.64 -12.81 -11.48
C TRP A 63 -23.18 -14.09 -12.19
N THR A 64 -21.92 -14.07 -12.61
CA THR A 64 -21.18 -15.27 -12.99
C THR A 64 -20.18 -15.58 -11.89
N LYS A 65 -19.98 -16.86 -11.57
CA LYS A 65 -19.00 -17.29 -10.55
C LYS A 65 -17.64 -16.65 -10.82
N MET A 66 -17.19 -15.84 -9.88
CA MET A 66 -15.92 -15.13 -9.91
C MET A 66 -14.76 -16.12 -9.72
N SER A 67 -13.81 -16.10 -10.65
CA SER A 67 -12.58 -16.89 -10.58
C SER A 67 -11.45 -16.16 -9.84
N GLN A 68 -10.41 -16.88 -9.38
CA GLN A 68 -9.20 -16.24 -8.83
C GLN A 68 -8.49 -15.35 -9.86
N ARG A 69 -8.57 -15.70 -11.15
CA ARG A 69 -8.03 -14.87 -12.24
C ARG A 69 -8.77 -13.54 -12.35
N GLU A 70 -10.10 -13.56 -12.24
CA GLU A 70 -10.90 -12.32 -12.19
C GLU A 70 -10.62 -11.51 -10.92
N ALA A 71 -10.40 -12.17 -9.77
CA ALA A 71 -10.01 -11.50 -8.52
C ALA A 71 -8.69 -10.75 -8.65
N LYS A 72 -7.67 -11.39 -9.25
CA LYS A 72 -6.39 -10.75 -9.57
C LYS A 72 -6.60 -9.52 -10.46
N LYS A 73 -7.35 -9.65 -11.55
CA LYS A 73 -7.69 -8.52 -12.44
C LYS A 73 -8.44 -7.39 -11.73
N PHE A 74 -9.39 -7.71 -10.86
CA PHE A 74 -10.12 -6.73 -10.07
C PHE A 74 -9.20 -5.92 -9.14
N ILE A 75 -8.31 -6.60 -8.39
CA ILE A 75 -7.31 -5.92 -7.54
C ILE A 75 -6.30 -5.16 -8.40
N GLY A 76 -5.88 -5.72 -9.54
CA GLY A 76 -5.02 -5.04 -10.51
C GLY A 76 -5.63 -3.75 -11.04
N LEU A 77 -6.93 -3.73 -11.32
CA LEU A 77 -7.66 -2.50 -11.70
C LEU A 77 -7.74 -1.51 -10.54
N LEU A 78 -7.92 -1.97 -9.30
CA LEU A 78 -7.87 -1.10 -8.12
C LEU A 78 -6.50 -0.41 -7.95
N LEU A 79 -5.40 -1.13 -8.23
CA LEU A 79 -4.04 -0.57 -8.24
C LEU A 79 -3.82 0.37 -9.44
N TYR A 80 -4.28 0.00 -10.63
CA TYR A 80 -4.25 0.87 -11.80
C TYR A 80 -4.93 2.22 -11.51
N MET A 81 -6.11 2.17 -10.87
CA MET A 81 -6.85 3.35 -10.44
C MET A 81 -6.21 4.08 -9.26
N SER A 82 -5.23 3.50 -8.55
CA SER A 82 -4.49 4.23 -7.52
C SER A 82 -3.33 5.03 -8.12
N VAL A 83 -2.83 4.62 -9.29
CA VAL A 83 -1.85 5.34 -10.11
C VAL A 83 -2.54 6.43 -10.95
N LEU A 84 -3.62 6.08 -11.66
CA LEU A 84 -4.42 7.02 -12.45
C LEU A 84 -5.69 7.40 -11.67
N ASP A 85 -5.80 8.65 -11.21
CA ASP A 85 -6.98 9.09 -10.43
C ASP A 85 -8.01 9.83 -11.29
N LEU A 86 -9.25 9.31 -11.31
CA LEU A 86 -10.41 9.99 -11.89
C LEU A 86 -11.46 10.30 -10.81
N PRO A 87 -12.25 11.39 -10.96
CA PRO A 87 -13.20 11.85 -9.95
C PRO A 87 -14.25 10.81 -9.53
N ARG A 88 -14.76 10.01 -10.46
CA ARG A 88 -15.71 8.91 -10.17
C ARG A 88 -15.19 7.59 -10.70
N MET A 89 -15.52 6.49 -10.01
CA MET A 89 -15.14 5.13 -10.39
C MET A 89 -15.66 4.77 -11.80
N THR A 90 -16.87 5.17 -12.13
CA THR A 90 -17.47 4.91 -13.45
C THR A 90 -16.77 5.65 -14.59
N ASP A 91 -15.92 6.64 -14.29
CA ASP A 91 -15.27 7.48 -15.30
C ASP A 91 -14.23 6.70 -16.11
N PHE A 92 -13.66 5.63 -15.54
CA PHE A 92 -12.75 4.71 -16.23
C PHE A 92 -13.41 3.93 -17.38
N TRP A 93 -14.74 3.95 -17.48
CA TRP A 93 -15.51 3.32 -18.56
C TRP A 93 -16.34 4.32 -19.37
N ARG A 94 -16.05 5.63 -19.26
CA ARG A 94 -16.72 6.64 -20.10
C ARG A 94 -16.32 6.44 -21.57
N GLN A 95 -17.30 6.25 -22.41
CA GLN A 95 -17.15 6.30 -23.86
C GLN A 95 -17.52 7.69 -24.38
N SER A 96 -17.13 8.01 -25.61
CA SER A 96 -17.62 9.17 -26.36
C SER A 96 -17.23 10.56 -25.81
N THR A 97 -16.14 10.67 -25.03
CA THR A 97 -15.56 11.96 -24.61
C THR A 97 -14.05 11.94 -24.72
N ILE A 98 -13.42 13.12 -24.75
CA ILE A 98 -11.95 13.25 -24.72
C ILE A 98 -11.30 12.69 -23.44
N PHE A 99 -12.10 12.36 -22.42
CA PHE A 99 -11.66 11.76 -21.16
C PHE A 99 -11.72 10.23 -21.16
N HIS A 100 -11.92 9.60 -22.33
CA HIS A 100 -11.94 8.14 -22.47
C HIS A 100 -10.59 7.51 -22.09
N VAL A 101 -10.64 6.50 -21.22
CA VAL A 101 -9.49 5.67 -20.86
C VAL A 101 -9.68 4.29 -21.48
N PRO A 102 -8.87 3.88 -22.47
CA PRO A 102 -9.15 2.68 -23.28
C PRO A 102 -8.91 1.38 -22.51
N PHE A 103 -7.97 1.38 -21.56
CA PHE A 103 -7.43 0.15 -21.00
C PHE A 103 -8.40 -0.61 -20.05
N PRO A 104 -9.06 0.01 -19.05
CA PRO A 104 -9.89 -0.70 -18.07
C PRO A 104 -10.99 -1.56 -18.69
N ALA A 105 -11.64 -1.06 -19.75
CA ALA A 105 -12.72 -1.76 -20.45
C ALA A 105 -12.25 -3.04 -21.17
N THR A 106 -10.96 -3.14 -21.53
CA THR A 106 -10.38 -4.36 -22.12
C THR A 106 -10.17 -5.48 -21.09
N VAL A 107 -10.08 -5.12 -19.81
CA VAL A 107 -9.82 -6.05 -18.71
C VAL A 107 -11.13 -6.58 -18.12
N MET A 108 -12.08 -5.69 -17.84
CA MET A 108 -13.34 -5.99 -17.18
C MET A 108 -14.39 -4.95 -17.53
N THR A 109 -15.64 -5.37 -17.77
CA THR A 109 -16.75 -4.42 -18.01
C THR A 109 -17.08 -3.63 -16.75
N ARG A 110 -17.67 -2.44 -16.92
CA ARG A 110 -18.12 -1.59 -15.81
C ARG A 110 -19.10 -2.35 -14.91
N GLU A 111 -20.06 -3.03 -15.50
CA GLU A 111 -21.12 -3.78 -14.81
C GLU A 111 -20.51 -4.90 -13.97
N ARG A 112 -19.57 -5.66 -14.54
CA ARG A 112 -18.88 -6.75 -13.83
C ARG A 112 -18.03 -6.21 -12.68
N PHE A 113 -17.27 -5.14 -12.89
CA PHE A 113 -16.46 -4.51 -11.85
C PHE A 113 -17.32 -4.02 -10.68
N MET A 114 -18.44 -3.35 -10.99
CA MET A 114 -19.36 -2.82 -9.98
C MET A 114 -20.10 -3.94 -9.24
N ALA A 115 -20.47 -5.04 -9.93
CA ALA A 115 -21.05 -6.22 -9.31
C ALA A 115 -20.07 -6.91 -8.34
N ILE A 116 -18.79 -7.03 -8.72
CA ILE A 116 -17.75 -7.57 -7.83
C ILE A 116 -17.57 -6.64 -6.63
N LEU A 117 -17.44 -5.34 -6.86
CA LEU A 117 -17.25 -4.35 -5.79
C LEU A 117 -18.43 -4.35 -4.79
N SER A 118 -19.67 -4.46 -5.28
CA SER A 118 -20.87 -4.52 -4.42
C SER A 118 -20.95 -5.83 -3.63
N SER A 119 -20.53 -6.95 -4.23
CA SER A 119 -20.58 -8.28 -3.62
C SER A 119 -19.32 -8.66 -2.82
N LEU A 120 -18.24 -7.86 -2.89
CA LEU A 120 -16.95 -8.16 -2.26
C LEU A 120 -17.10 -8.48 -0.77
N HIS A 121 -16.52 -9.62 -0.35
CA HIS A 121 -16.68 -10.17 0.99
C HIS A 121 -15.49 -11.07 1.41
N PHE A 122 -15.19 -11.19 2.71
CA PHE A 122 -13.92 -11.76 3.22
C PHE A 122 -14.06 -12.82 4.32
N SER A 123 -15.28 -13.28 4.57
CA SER A 123 -15.67 -14.24 5.61
C SER A 123 -16.89 -15.02 5.10
N ASP A 124 -17.24 -16.13 5.73
CA ASP A 124 -18.39 -16.90 5.29
C ASP A 124 -19.70 -16.15 5.61
N PRO A 125 -20.55 -15.81 4.61
CA PRO A 125 -21.80 -15.09 4.84
C PRO A 125 -22.75 -15.74 5.84
N GLU A 126 -22.72 -17.07 5.98
CA GLU A 126 -23.54 -17.80 6.96
C GLU A 126 -23.01 -17.56 8.38
N LYS A 127 -21.70 -17.65 8.57
CA LYS A 127 -21.05 -17.38 9.87
C LYS A 127 -21.15 -15.93 10.30
N ASP A 128 -21.22 -15.00 9.34
CA ASP A 128 -21.54 -13.61 9.65
C ASP A 128 -22.91 -13.47 10.32
N GLU A 129 -23.91 -14.21 9.84
CA GLU A 129 -25.27 -14.15 10.39
C GLU A 129 -25.30 -14.74 11.79
N GLU A 130 -24.60 -15.85 12.03
CA GLU A 130 -24.37 -16.40 13.38
C GLU A 130 -23.67 -15.39 14.31
N ASN A 131 -22.65 -14.67 13.80
CA ASN A 131 -21.96 -13.65 14.59
C ASN A 131 -22.86 -12.43 14.87
N GLU A 132 -23.69 -12.01 13.93
CA GLU A 132 -24.65 -10.90 14.13
C GLU A 132 -25.73 -11.26 15.16
N GLN A 133 -26.16 -12.53 15.24
CA GLN A 133 -27.06 -12.98 16.31
C GLN A 133 -26.45 -12.81 17.71
N LYS A 134 -25.11 -12.84 17.81
CA LYS A 134 -24.37 -12.68 19.06
C LYS A 134 -24.11 -11.22 19.44
N LYS A 135 -24.55 -10.24 18.65
CA LYS A 135 -24.18 -8.81 18.79
C LYS A 135 -24.36 -8.19 20.18
N SER A 136 -25.33 -8.67 20.96
CA SER A 136 -25.61 -8.22 22.32
C SER A 136 -24.94 -9.07 23.41
N THR A 137 -24.06 -9.99 23.03
CA THR A 137 -23.41 -10.96 23.92
C THR A 137 -21.89 -10.75 23.95
N GLU A 138 -21.26 -11.32 24.97
CA GLU A 138 -19.80 -11.36 25.09
C GLU A 138 -19.11 -12.23 24.02
N ASP A 139 -19.86 -13.00 23.22
CA ASP A 139 -19.30 -13.81 22.13
C ASP A 139 -19.25 -13.06 20.78
N TYR A 140 -19.78 -11.83 20.70
CA TYR A 140 -19.72 -11.04 19.47
C TYR A 140 -18.27 -10.67 19.09
N ASP A 141 -17.90 -10.99 17.86
CA ASP A 141 -16.66 -10.51 17.26
C ASP A 141 -16.93 -9.34 16.29
N PRO A 142 -16.58 -8.09 16.66
CA PRO A 142 -16.79 -6.93 15.79
C PRO A 142 -15.91 -6.94 14.53
N LEU A 143 -14.87 -7.78 14.46
CA LEU A 143 -13.97 -7.87 13.32
C LEU A 143 -14.21 -9.11 12.45
N HIS A 144 -15.22 -9.92 12.77
CA HIS A 144 -15.47 -11.21 12.13
C HIS A 144 -15.40 -11.14 10.60
N GLN A 145 -16.03 -10.10 10.02
CA GLN A 145 -16.12 -9.95 8.57
C GLN A 145 -14.78 -9.81 7.83
N VAL A 146 -13.74 -9.29 8.50
CA VAL A 146 -12.41 -9.02 7.90
C VAL A 146 -11.32 -9.86 8.53
N ARG A 147 -11.58 -10.51 9.67
CA ARG A 147 -10.59 -11.26 10.44
C ARG A 147 -9.84 -12.30 9.61
N PRO A 148 -10.48 -13.14 8.77
CA PRO A 148 -9.76 -14.15 8.00
C PRO A 148 -8.69 -13.54 7.09
N LEU A 149 -9.06 -12.50 6.33
CA LEU A 149 -8.12 -11.81 5.46
C LEU A 149 -7.04 -11.08 6.26
N MET A 150 -7.43 -10.41 7.35
CA MET A 150 -6.52 -9.68 8.22
C MET A 150 -5.43 -10.57 8.80
N GLU A 151 -5.80 -11.75 9.30
CA GLU A 151 -4.89 -12.72 9.91
C GLU A 151 -3.94 -13.34 8.88
N MET A 152 -4.39 -13.61 7.64
CA MET A 152 -3.50 -14.07 6.56
C MET A 152 -2.44 -13.03 6.23
N ILE A 153 -2.83 -11.77 5.95
CA ILE A 153 -1.88 -10.71 5.60
C ILE A 153 -0.90 -10.43 6.74
N ARG A 154 -1.39 -10.44 7.98
CA ARG A 154 -0.58 -10.27 9.20
C ARG A 154 0.44 -11.42 9.34
N THR A 155 0.00 -12.66 9.19
CA THR A 155 0.87 -13.84 9.32
C THR A 155 1.96 -13.82 8.26
N ILE A 156 1.59 -13.62 7.00
CA ILE A 156 2.57 -13.58 5.90
C ILE A 156 3.59 -12.45 6.09
N SER A 157 3.15 -11.26 6.52
CA SER A 157 4.04 -10.12 6.77
C SER A 157 5.12 -10.44 7.82
N LYS A 158 4.78 -11.24 8.84
CA LYS A 158 5.75 -11.72 9.85
C LYS A 158 6.65 -12.83 9.32
N THR A 159 6.18 -13.63 8.38
CA THR A 159 6.94 -14.76 7.83
C THR A 159 8.01 -14.30 6.84
N ILE A 160 7.68 -13.36 5.96
CA ILE A 160 8.57 -13.00 4.83
C ILE A 160 9.62 -11.94 5.18
N TYR A 161 9.54 -11.33 6.36
CA TYR A 161 10.44 -10.27 6.79
C TYR A 161 10.62 -10.30 8.31
N HIS A 162 11.87 -10.27 8.77
CA HIS A 162 12.20 -10.14 10.18
C HIS A 162 12.78 -8.75 10.45
N PRO A 163 12.29 -8.00 11.45
CA PRO A 163 12.69 -6.62 11.62
C PRO A 163 14.12 -6.43 12.13
N LYS A 164 14.69 -5.26 11.80
CA LYS A 164 15.93 -4.74 12.37
C LYS A 164 15.69 -4.25 13.81
N GLN A 165 16.78 -3.95 14.50
CA GLN A 165 16.80 -3.67 15.95
C GLN A 165 15.82 -2.56 16.41
N HIS A 166 15.64 -1.53 15.59
CA HIS A 166 14.82 -0.38 15.94
C HIS A 166 13.39 -0.59 15.42
N LEU A 167 12.41 -0.46 16.30
CA LEU A 167 11.00 -0.70 16.00
C LEU A 167 10.15 0.45 16.52
N SER A 168 9.06 0.75 15.84
CA SER A 168 8.13 1.80 16.25
C SER A 168 6.72 1.26 16.34
N VAL A 169 6.00 1.62 17.40
CA VAL A 169 4.57 1.32 17.57
C VAL A 169 3.76 2.60 17.49
N VAL A 170 2.84 2.66 16.53
CA VAL A 170 2.08 3.88 16.24
C VAL A 170 0.60 3.60 15.96
N GLU A 171 -0.22 4.65 16.07
CA GLU A 171 -1.58 4.66 15.57
C GLU A 171 -1.63 5.14 14.12
N ARG A 172 -2.17 4.29 13.25
CA ARG A 172 -2.46 4.58 11.84
C ARG A 172 -3.97 4.66 11.62
N MET A 173 -4.41 5.65 10.85
CA MET A 173 -5.83 5.89 10.57
C MET A 173 -6.30 5.15 9.30
N VAL A 174 -7.44 4.47 9.40
CA VAL A 174 -8.08 3.77 8.27
C VAL A 174 -9.31 4.55 7.78
N GLY A 175 -9.19 5.25 6.64
CA GLY A 175 -10.29 6.02 6.01
C GLY A 175 -9.86 7.36 5.38
N THR A 176 -10.79 8.10 4.75
CA THR A 176 -10.50 9.38 4.05
C THR A 176 -10.76 10.63 4.88
N LYS A 177 -9.92 11.68 4.69
CA LYS A 177 -10.21 13.14 4.79
C LYS A 177 -11.65 13.52 5.14
N GLN A 178 -12.52 13.27 4.15
CA GLN A 178 -13.92 13.72 4.14
C GLN A 178 -14.86 12.79 4.90
N CYS A 179 -14.63 11.47 4.89
CA CYS A 179 -15.37 10.54 5.76
C CYS A 179 -15.07 10.82 7.26
N MET A 180 -13.95 11.51 7.53
CA MET A 180 -13.56 11.99 8.86
C MET A 180 -14.20 13.32 9.27
N LYS A 181 -14.69 14.17 8.35
CA LYS A 181 -15.32 15.47 8.66
C LYS A 181 -16.81 15.37 8.99
N THR A 182 -17.51 14.37 8.45
CA THR A 182 -18.97 14.24 8.55
C THR A 182 -19.47 13.39 9.72
N LYS A 183 -18.58 12.95 10.63
CA LYS A 183 -18.98 12.18 11.81
C LYS A 183 -18.68 12.93 13.11
N PRO A 184 -19.69 13.45 13.81
CA PRO A 184 -19.56 13.80 15.21
C PRO A 184 -19.54 12.49 15.99
N THR A 185 -18.36 12.09 16.46
CA THR A 185 -18.16 11.05 17.48
C THR A 185 -18.42 9.58 17.03
N ASN A 186 -17.47 8.68 17.35
CA ASN A 186 -17.63 7.22 17.49
C ASN A 186 -17.47 6.17 16.36
N ARG A 187 -16.98 6.43 15.13
CA ARG A 187 -16.44 5.32 14.28
C ARG A 187 -15.24 5.71 13.43
N ARG A 188 -14.11 5.97 14.08
CA ARG A 188 -12.78 6.07 13.46
C ARG A 188 -12.09 4.70 13.60
N PHE A 189 -11.77 4.04 12.49
CA PHE A 189 -10.99 2.80 12.53
C PHE A 189 -9.53 3.17 12.76
N LYS A 190 -8.99 2.74 13.90
CA LYS A 190 -7.60 2.94 14.28
C LYS A 190 -6.88 1.61 14.17
N LEU A 191 -5.76 1.60 13.47
CA LEU A 191 -4.88 0.45 13.36
C LEU A 191 -3.62 0.76 14.18
N PHE A 192 -3.30 -0.08 15.15
CA PHE A 192 -2.00 -0.03 15.81
C PHE A 192 -1.02 -0.84 15.00
N VAL A 193 0.13 -0.26 14.68
CA VAL A 193 1.11 -0.86 13.76
C VAL A 193 2.44 -0.95 14.46
N LEU A 194 3.07 -2.14 14.42
CA LEU A 194 4.48 -2.33 14.68
C LEU A 194 5.22 -2.23 13.35
N ALA A 195 6.09 -1.25 13.22
CA ALA A 195 6.86 -1.01 12.00
C ALA A 195 8.37 -1.04 12.27
N ASP A 196 9.12 -1.53 11.28
CA ASP A 196 10.56 -1.38 11.20
C ASP A 196 10.92 0.03 10.68
N ILE A 197 12.15 0.50 10.94
CA ILE A 197 12.64 1.82 10.56
C ILE A 197 12.66 2.07 9.05
N ASN A 198 12.65 1.03 8.22
CA ASN A 198 12.53 1.14 6.77
C ASN A 198 11.08 1.32 6.29
N GLY A 199 10.11 1.37 7.22
CA GLY A 199 8.69 1.52 6.95
C GLY A 199 7.93 0.21 6.71
N TYR A 200 8.58 -0.95 6.87
CA TYR A 200 7.91 -2.25 6.79
C TYR A 200 6.90 -2.42 7.94
N THR A 201 5.66 -2.79 7.63
CA THR A 201 4.64 -3.12 8.63
C THR A 201 4.80 -4.58 9.04
N VAL A 202 5.36 -4.81 10.23
CA VAL A 202 5.68 -6.15 10.77
C VAL A 202 4.45 -6.83 11.34
N ASP A 203 3.73 -6.13 12.20
CA ASP A 203 2.51 -6.63 12.85
C ASP A 203 1.54 -5.45 13.03
N PHE A 204 0.24 -5.74 13.17
CA PHE A 204 -0.77 -4.73 13.40
C PHE A 204 -2.01 -5.29 14.11
N LYS A 205 -2.77 -4.39 14.73
CA LYS A 205 -4.00 -4.70 15.47
C LYS A 205 -5.06 -3.64 15.22
N LEU A 206 -6.24 -4.04 14.76
CA LEU A 206 -7.35 -3.12 14.57
C LEU A 206 -8.05 -2.85 15.90
N TYR A 207 -8.21 -1.57 16.24
CA TYR A 207 -8.85 -1.14 17.47
C TYR A 207 -10.37 -1.20 17.35
N THR A 208 -11.00 -1.92 18.26
CA THR A 208 -12.46 -2.12 18.32
C THR A 208 -13.13 -1.34 19.46
N GLY A 209 -12.39 -0.47 20.16
CA GLY A 209 -12.87 0.18 21.38
C GLY A 209 -12.36 -0.55 22.63
N LYS A 210 -13.23 -0.72 23.63
CA LYS A 210 -12.87 -1.44 24.87
C LYS A 210 -12.53 -2.89 24.54
N SER A 211 -11.35 -3.34 24.96
CA SER A 211 -10.92 -4.73 24.78
C SER A 211 -11.51 -5.61 25.87
N LYS A 212 -12.01 -6.80 25.49
CA LYS A 212 -12.46 -7.85 26.41
C LYS A 212 -11.33 -8.43 27.25
N THR A 213 -10.08 -8.34 26.76
CA THR A 213 -8.87 -8.87 27.40
C THR A 213 -7.96 -7.75 27.92
N ALA A 214 -8.54 -6.64 28.36
CA ALA A 214 -7.77 -5.54 28.93
C ALA A 214 -7.05 -5.99 30.20
N SER A 215 -5.75 -5.72 30.32
CA SER A 215 -4.95 -6.15 31.48
C SER A 215 -5.20 -5.33 32.75
N GLY A 216 -6.05 -4.30 32.67
CA GLY A 216 -6.19 -3.27 33.71
C GLY A 216 -5.04 -2.26 33.78
N LYS A 217 -3.95 -2.45 33.00
CA LYS A 217 -2.76 -1.58 33.00
C LYS A 217 -2.85 -0.41 32.00
N GLY A 218 -4.00 -0.27 31.34
CA GLY A 218 -4.31 0.80 30.40
C GLY A 218 -4.02 0.45 28.93
N LEU A 219 -4.65 1.21 28.02
CA LEU A 219 -4.62 0.94 26.57
C LEU A 219 -3.21 0.85 25.99
N SER A 220 -2.31 1.76 26.38
CA SER A 220 -0.92 1.77 25.93
C SER A 220 -0.21 0.46 26.26
N PHE A 221 -0.44 -0.07 27.46
CA PHE A 221 0.15 -1.34 27.89
C PHE A 221 -0.36 -2.49 27.02
N ASP A 222 -1.68 -2.61 26.87
CA ASP A 222 -2.33 -3.71 26.17
C ASP A 222 -1.98 -3.74 24.68
N VAL A 223 -1.94 -2.57 24.03
CA VAL A 223 -1.62 -2.45 22.61
C VAL A 223 -0.16 -2.81 22.36
N VAL A 224 0.77 -2.11 23.03
CA VAL A 224 2.20 -2.26 22.76
C VAL A 224 2.67 -3.66 23.13
N SER A 225 2.25 -4.20 24.27
CA SER A 225 2.63 -5.56 24.69
C SER A 225 2.04 -6.64 23.77
N SER A 226 0.88 -6.39 23.14
CA SER A 226 0.30 -7.34 22.18
C SER A 226 1.02 -7.37 20.82
N LEU A 227 1.71 -6.28 20.46
CA LEU A 227 2.46 -6.17 19.21
C LEU A 227 3.94 -6.55 19.39
N VAL A 228 4.55 -6.12 20.49
CA VAL A 228 5.96 -6.40 20.84
C VAL A 228 6.03 -7.78 21.50
N ASN A 229 6.07 -8.82 20.66
CA ASN A 229 6.07 -10.20 21.11
C ASN A 229 7.50 -10.78 21.11
N ARG A 230 8.00 -11.17 22.30
CA ARG A 230 9.33 -11.77 22.51
C ARG A 230 9.52 -13.12 21.84
N ASP A 231 8.49 -13.94 21.75
CA ASP A 231 8.60 -15.26 21.12
C ASP A 231 8.87 -15.13 19.62
N TYR A 232 8.27 -14.11 19.00
CA TYR A 232 8.52 -13.79 17.59
C TYR A 232 9.80 -12.97 17.37
N LEU A 233 10.04 -11.92 18.17
CA LEU A 233 11.16 -10.99 17.94
C LEU A 233 12.48 -11.52 18.49
N GLY A 234 12.50 -12.07 19.71
CA GLY A 234 13.71 -12.27 20.49
C GLY A 234 13.93 -11.14 21.48
N SER A 235 15.19 -10.74 21.72
CA SER A 235 15.53 -9.69 22.69
C SER A 235 16.50 -8.66 22.12
N GLY A 236 16.61 -7.51 22.80
CA GLY A 236 17.52 -6.42 22.45
C GLY A 236 17.01 -5.47 21.37
N TYR A 237 15.71 -5.56 21.03
CA TYR A 237 15.05 -4.55 20.20
C TYR A 237 14.81 -3.26 20.99
N LEU A 238 14.81 -2.14 20.28
CA LEU A 238 14.59 -0.80 20.80
C LEU A 238 13.25 -0.27 20.25
N VAL A 239 12.26 -0.16 21.12
CA VAL A 239 10.88 0.18 20.77
C VAL A 239 10.61 1.65 21.01
N TYR A 240 10.15 2.34 19.97
CA TYR A 240 9.75 3.73 20.00
C TYR A 240 8.23 3.84 20.01
N THR A 241 7.68 4.56 20.99
CA THR A 241 6.23 4.76 21.14
C THR A 241 5.91 6.25 21.20
N ASP A 242 4.83 6.67 20.58
CA ASP A 242 4.34 8.06 20.67
C ASP A 242 3.65 8.31 22.03
N ILE A 243 2.41 8.81 22.02
CA ILE A 243 1.55 8.96 23.20
C ILE A 243 1.21 7.64 23.90
N TYR A 244 1.50 6.48 23.28
CA TYR A 244 1.32 5.15 23.88
C TYR A 244 2.46 4.75 24.83
N THR A 245 2.90 5.69 25.68
CA THR A 245 4.02 5.51 26.62
C THR A 245 3.51 5.50 28.06
N SER A 246 3.97 4.54 28.87
CA SER A 246 3.76 4.55 30.33
C SER A 246 4.93 3.91 31.09
N PRO A 247 5.20 4.34 32.34
CA PRO A 247 6.25 3.74 33.17
C PRO A 247 6.07 2.23 33.37
N VAL A 248 4.82 1.79 33.58
CA VAL A 248 4.46 0.39 33.78
C VAL A 248 4.77 -0.44 32.53
N LEU A 249 4.43 0.08 31.35
CA LEU A 249 4.76 -0.56 30.07
C LEU A 249 6.27 -0.68 29.89
N PHE A 250 7.03 0.38 30.13
CA PHE A 250 8.47 0.39 29.88
C PHE A 250 9.24 -0.53 30.82
N ARG A 251 8.83 -0.63 32.09
CA ARG A 251 9.36 -1.63 33.02
C ARG A 251 9.07 -3.06 32.54
N HIS A 252 7.84 -3.31 32.07
CA HIS A 252 7.46 -4.62 31.53
C HIS A 252 8.28 -4.99 30.28
N LEU A 253 8.45 -4.05 29.34
CA LEU A 253 9.30 -4.25 28.16
C LEU A 253 10.76 -4.54 28.56
N SER A 254 11.30 -3.82 29.54
CA SER A 254 12.66 -4.06 30.06
C SER A 254 12.82 -5.47 30.61
N GLN A 255 11.85 -5.95 31.39
CA GLN A 255 11.82 -7.33 31.91
C GLN A 255 11.77 -8.39 30.81
N GLN A 256 11.19 -8.07 29.65
CA GLN A 256 11.17 -8.94 28.47
C GLN A 256 12.44 -8.82 27.60
N GLY A 257 13.41 -7.99 28.00
CA GLY A 257 14.65 -7.78 27.28
C GLY A 257 14.56 -6.75 26.15
N PHE A 258 13.58 -5.84 26.21
CA PHE A 258 13.40 -4.77 25.24
C PHE A 258 13.78 -3.40 25.81
N GLY A 259 14.42 -2.60 24.99
CA GLY A 259 14.62 -1.18 25.24
C GLY A 259 13.43 -0.37 24.77
N ALA A 260 13.12 0.74 25.43
CA ALA A 260 12.00 1.58 25.06
C ALA A 260 12.31 3.09 25.16
N CYS A 261 11.67 3.88 24.29
CA CYS A 261 11.74 5.34 24.31
C CYS A 261 10.45 5.93 23.74
N GLY A 262 9.86 6.91 24.40
CA GLY A 262 8.61 7.48 23.89
C GLY A 262 8.15 8.75 24.56
N ILE A 263 7.11 9.35 24.00
CA ILE A 263 6.54 10.62 24.48
C ILE A 263 5.71 10.35 25.73
N TYR A 264 6.12 10.93 26.85
CA TYR A 264 5.44 10.77 28.14
C TYR A 264 4.64 12.02 28.49
N ARG A 265 3.34 11.89 28.73
CA ARG A 265 2.49 13.00 29.18
C ARG A 265 2.52 13.11 30.71
N SER A 266 3.47 13.90 31.21
CA SER A 266 3.58 14.22 32.64
C SER A 266 2.50 15.23 33.09
N PRO A 267 2.02 15.18 34.35
CA PRO A 267 1.29 16.28 34.96
C PRO A 267 2.09 17.60 34.93
N PRO A 268 1.43 18.77 35.00
CA PRO A 268 2.09 20.07 35.07
C PRO A 268 3.02 20.16 36.29
N GLY A 269 4.26 20.63 36.10
CA GLY A 269 5.28 20.73 37.16
C GLY A 269 6.65 21.16 36.64
N SER A 270 7.57 21.47 37.57
CA SER A 270 8.90 22.07 37.32
C SER A 270 10.05 21.08 37.08
N ILE A 271 9.80 19.76 37.02
CA ILE A 271 10.89 18.77 36.94
C ILE A 271 11.40 18.62 35.49
N ARG A 272 12.71 18.89 35.30
CA ARG A 272 13.39 18.89 33.99
C ARG A 272 13.98 17.52 33.59
N TRP A 273 14.40 16.70 34.55
CA TRP A 273 14.63 15.28 34.34
C TRP A 273 14.71 14.55 35.70
N ILE A 274 14.40 13.25 35.70
CA ILE A 274 14.58 12.35 36.85
C ILE A 274 14.90 10.95 36.34
N ARG A 275 15.70 10.20 37.10
CA ARG A 275 15.94 8.78 36.85
C ARG A 275 15.42 7.95 38.02
N ASP A 276 14.52 7.02 37.72
CA ASP A 276 13.89 6.11 38.65
C ASP A 276 14.20 4.67 38.21
N GLY A 277 15.25 4.10 38.80
CA GLY A 277 15.89 2.88 38.32
C GLY A 277 16.36 3.04 36.87
N ASP A 278 15.89 2.17 35.98
CA ASP A 278 16.22 2.21 34.55
C ASP A 278 15.44 3.27 33.77
N LEU A 279 14.35 3.82 34.35
CA LEU A 279 13.54 4.81 33.66
C LEU A 279 14.16 6.20 33.77
N LEU A 280 14.43 6.80 32.62
CA LEU A 280 14.73 8.21 32.48
C LEU A 280 13.48 8.96 32.03
N PHE A 281 13.10 9.97 32.81
CA PHE A 281 12.14 10.96 32.41
C PHE A 281 12.87 12.26 32.10
N VAL A 282 12.62 12.86 30.95
CA VAL A 282 13.21 14.14 30.57
C VAL A 282 12.17 15.06 29.98
N LYS A 283 12.22 16.32 30.39
CA LYS A 283 11.35 17.39 29.94
C LYS A 283 12.22 18.46 29.30
N TRP A 284 11.98 18.70 28.01
CA TRP A 284 12.80 19.59 27.19
C TRP A 284 11.95 20.66 26.51
N MET A 285 12.38 21.91 26.64
CA MET A 285 11.74 23.05 25.99
C MET A 285 12.37 23.26 24.62
N GLY A 286 11.72 22.71 23.59
CA GLY A 286 11.97 22.95 22.18
C GLY A 286 11.39 24.30 21.70
N THR A 287 10.85 24.30 20.48
CA THR A 287 9.79 25.25 20.06
C THR A 287 8.52 25.02 20.88
N ARG A 288 8.28 23.78 21.28
CA ARG A 288 7.23 23.35 22.20
C ARG A 288 7.86 22.46 23.27
N GLU A 289 7.20 22.40 24.42
CA GLU A 289 7.55 21.48 25.48
C GLU A 289 7.37 20.03 25.02
N VAL A 290 8.40 19.20 25.22
CA VAL A 290 8.35 17.76 24.97
C VAL A 290 8.79 17.03 26.23
N SER A 291 7.99 16.07 26.67
CA SER A 291 8.31 15.19 27.78
C SER A 291 8.48 13.77 27.25
N MET A 292 9.57 13.11 27.63
CA MET A 292 9.98 11.79 27.15
C MET A 292 10.22 10.85 28.33
N CYS A 293 9.93 9.57 28.13
CA CYS A 293 10.39 8.48 28.99
C CYS A 293 11.31 7.56 28.17
N SER A 294 12.34 6.99 28.78
CA SER A 294 13.21 6.02 28.11
C SER A 294 13.90 5.07 29.09
N THR A 295 14.13 3.83 28.67
CA THR A 295 14.92 2.82 29.42
C THR A 295 16.33 2.62 28.90
N ILE A 296 16.76 3.35 27.86
CA ILE A 296 17.99 3.01 27.12
C ILE A 296 18.98 4.15 26.95
N HIS A 297 18.55 5.41 27.12
CA HIS A 297 19.41 6.56 26.83
C HIS A 297 20.03 7.15 28.10
N PRO A 298 21.25 7.70 28.06
CA PRO A 298 21.68 8.70 29.04
C PRO A 298 20.82 9.96 28.93
N MET A 299 20.88 10.84 29.95
CA MET A 299 20.23 12.15 29.89
C MET A 299 20.79 13.00 28.75
N TYR A 300 22.11 13.02 28.61
CA TYR A 300 22.84 13.82 27.63
C TYR A 300 24.06 13.09 27.09
N SER A 301 24.35 13.26 25.80
CA SER A 301 25.48 12.66 25.09
C SER A 301 26.23 13.66 24.19
N GLY A 302 26.02 14.96 24.36
CA GLY A 302 26.73 16.00 23.61
C GLY A 302 25.96 16.69 22.48
N ASP A 303 24.72 16.28 22.17
CA ASP A 303 23.95 16.90 21.09
C ASP A 303 23.53 18.34 21.40
N THR A 304 23.50 19.21 20.40
CA THR A 304 23.01 20.59 20.56
C THR A 304 22.10 21.02 19.42
N VAL A 305 21.18 21.96 19.68
CA VAL A 305 20.40 22.66 18.66
C VAL A 305 20.77 24.14 18.62
N GLN A 306 20.85 24.71 17.43
CA GLN A 306 21.03 26.15 17.27
C GLN A 306 19.68 26.87 17.26
N ARG A 307 19.59 28.02 17.94
CA ARG A 307 18.44 28.91 17.89
C ARG A 307 18.84 30.36 17.73
N TRP A 308 17.97 31.08 17.04
CA TRP A 308 17.97 32.51 17.01
C TRP A 308 17.51 33.07 18.35
N GLN A 309 18.31 33.94 18.94
CA GLN A 309 17.93 34.71 20.10
C GLN A 309 17.82 36.18 19.69
N LYS A 310 16.74 36.84 20.14
CA LYS A 310 16.65 38.30 20.05
C LYS A 310 17.31 38.87 21.28
N THR A 311 18.33 39.69 21.10
CA THR A 311 19.04 40.40 22.16
C THR A 311 18.78 41.89 22.02
N GLY A 312 18.16 42.50 23.04
CA GLY A 312 17.92 43.95 23.14
C GLY A 312 16.61 44.46 22.53
N ILE A 313 16.07 45.52 23.11
CA ILE A 313 14.81 46.17 22.69
C ILE A 313 15.03 47.08 21.46
N HIS A 314 16.27 47.47 21.14
CA HIS A 314 16.54 48.50 20.13
C HIS A 314 17.56 48.20 19.02
N ILE A 315 18.24 47.04 19.00
CA ILE A 315 19.14 46.69 17.89
C ILE A 315 18.99 45.21 17.55
N MET A 316 18.48 44.92 16.35
CA MET A 316 18.27 43.55 15.85
C MET A 316 19.60 42.88 15.44
N SER A 317 20.44 42.51 16.40
CA SER A 317 21.51 41.54 16.14
C SER A 317 20.92 40.12 16.17
N LYS A 318 21.02 39.40 15.04
CA LYS A 318 20.66 37.98 14.96
C LYS A 318 21.83 37.17 15.50
N GLN A 319 21.79 36.81 16.78
CA GLN A 319 22.79 35.91 17.36
C GLN A 319 22.24 34.48 17.43
N THR A 320 23.04 33.54 16.96
CA THR A 320 22.73 32.10 17.03
C THR A 320 23.35 31.51 18.28
N SER A 321 22.50 31.06 19.21
CA SER A 321 22.91 30.41 20.46
C SER A 321 22.73 28.90 20.35
N SER A 322 23.69 28.12 20.88
CA SER A 322 23.63 26.65 20.92
C SER A 322 23.05 26.16 22.25
N PHE A 323 22.07 25.25 22.19
CA PHE A 323 21.38 24.72 23.37
C PHE A 323 21.48 23.19 23.43
N PRO A 324 21.73 22.59 24.61
CA PRO A 324 21.81 21.14 24.74
C PRO A 324 20.47 20.46 24.41
N LYS A 325 20.55 19.38 23.64
CA LYS A 325 19.41 18.52 23.29
C LYS A 325 19.55 17.18 24.01
N PRO A 326 18.56 16.72 24.78
CA PRO A 326 18.63 15.41 25.41
C PRO A 326 18.72 14.28 24.38
N THR A 327 19.56 13.28 24.68
CA THR A 327 19.82 12.15 23.79
C THR A 327 18.53 11.44 23.36
N ALA A 328 17.61 11.24 24.30
CA ALA A 328 16.32 10.60 24.02
C ALA A 328 15.51 11.34 22.94
N VAL A 329 15.55 12.68 22.91
CA VAL A 329 14.83 13.49 21.91
C VAL A 329 15.52 13.40 20.54
N THR A 330 16.85 13.41 20.50
CA THR A 330 17.60 13.24 19.25
C THR A 330 17.33 11.88 18.63
N VAL A 331 17.47 10.83 19.43
CA VAL A 331 17.34 9.44 18.96
C VAL A 331 15.90 9.11 18.60
N PHE A 332 14.91 9.58 19.37
CA PHE A 332 13.50 9.39 19.05
C PHE A 332 13.17 9.96 17.66
N ASN A 333 13.50 11.24 17.41
CA ASN A 333 13.23 11.86 16.12
C ASN A 333 13.87 11.12 14.95
N LYS A 334 15.06 10.54 15.14
CA LYS A 334 15.76 9.75 14.12
C LYS A 334 15.01 8.46 13.76
N TYR A 335 14.43 7.77 14.75
CA TYR A 335 13.87 6.43 14.55
C TYR A 335 12.34 6.39 14.44
N THR A 336 11.64 7.49 14.72
CA THR A 336 10.21 7.61 14.40
C THR A 336 9.92 7.99 12.95
N GLU A 337 10.90 8.55 12.23
CA GLU A 337 10.75 8.97 10.82
C GLU A 337 10.39 7.81 9.87
N GLY A 338 10.85 6.59 10.16
CA GLY A 338 10.52 5.40 9.36
C GLY A 338 9.02 5.08 9.31
N VAL A 339 8.30 5.38 10.40
CA VAL A 339 6.84 5.24 10.44
C VAL A 339 6.17 6.29 9.59
N ASP A 340 6.59 7.55 9.75
CA ASP A 340 6.08 8.66 8.94
C ASP A 340 6.26 8.36 7.45
N THR A 341 7.38 7.71 7.09
CA THR A 341 7.64 7.23 5.73
C THR A 341 6.64 6.16 5.29
N SER A 342 6.33 5.16 6.14
CA SER A 342 5.31 4.14 5.87
C SER A 342 3.91 4.73 5.67
N ASP A 343 3.53 5.67 6.55
CA ASP A 343 2.23 6.35 6.49
C ASP A 343 2.12 7.26 5.27
N GLN A 344 3.20 7.97 4.91
CA GLN A 344 3.30 8.73 3.67
C GLN A 344 3.21 7.82 2.45
N MET A 345 3.89 6.67 2.44
CA MET A 345 3.81 5.71 1.33
C MET A 345 2.38 5.19 1.15
N ILE A 346 1.67 4.85 2.22
CA ILE A 346 0.26 4.45 2.15
C ILE A 346 -0.62 5.65 1.76
N GLY A 347 -0.26 6.87 2.18
CA GLY A 347 -0.89 8.13 1.80
C GLY A 347 -0.90 8.40 0.30
N THR A 348 0.25 8.22 -0.34
CA THR A 348 0.50 8.49 -1.75
C THR A 348 0.04 7.33 -2.62
N SER A 349 -0.86 7.56 -3.59
CA SER A 349 -1.39 6.52 -4.50
C SER A 349 -2.08 5.34 -3.79
N ALA A 350 -2.87 5.65 -2.76
CA ALA A 350 -3.65 4.65 -2.02
C ALA A 350 -4.77 4.07 -2.88
N VAL A 351 -5.07 2.77 -2.73
CA VAL A 351 -6.27 2.13 -3.33
C VAL A 351 -7.57 2.70 -2.74
N ARG A 352 -7.45 3.49 -1.67
CA ARG A 352 -8.57 4.05 -0.90
C ARG A 352 -9.51 4.92 -1.75
N ARG A 353 -10.66 4.34 -2.08
CA ARG A 353 -11.81 5.03 -2.67
C ARG A 353 -12.89 5.33 -1.63
N LYS A 354 -13.74 6.32 -1.92
CA LYS A 354 -14.88 6.69 -1.04
C LYS A 354 -15.85 5.52 -0.92
N THR A 355 -16.01 4.97 0.28
CA THR A 355 -17.01 3.94 0.58
C THR A 355 -17.56 4.13 1.99
N ARG A 356 -18.81 3.72 2.22
CA ARG A 356 -19.44 3.65 3.56
C ARG A 356 -19.34 2.24 4.16
N ARG A 357 -18.97 1.22 3.39
CA ARG A 357 -18.82 -0.18 3.84
C ARG A 357 -17.49 -0.34 4.57
N TRP A 358 -17.54 -0.50 5.88
CA TRP A 358 -16.32 -0.59 6.70
C TRP A 358 -15.39 -1.76 6.37
N PRO A 359 -15.86 -2.98 6.01
CA PRO A 359 -14.96 -4.09 5.68
C PRO A 359 -14.12 -3.75 4.45
N ILE A 360 -14.72 -3.04 3.49
CA ILE A 360 -14.06 -2.59 2.26
C ILE A 360 -12.98 -1.53 2.56
N MET A 361 -13.20 -0.67 3.56
CA MET A 361 -12.16 0.28 3.99
C MET A 361 -10.95 -0.44 4.58
N VAL A 362 -11.17 -1.48 5.38
CA VAL A 362 -10.09 -2.30 5.94
C VAL A 362 -9.39 -3.07 4.82
N PHE A 363 -10.13 -3.68 3.89
CA PHE A 363 -9.58 -4.36 2.71
C PHE A 363 -8.64 -3.47 1.89
N HIS A 364 -9.07 -2.27 1.50
CA HIS A 364 -8.19 -1.35 0.76
C HIS A 364 -6.91 -1.05 1.54
N HIS A 365 -7.02 -0.90 2.87
CA HIS A 365 -5.86 -0.66 3.71
C HIS A 365 -4.93 -1.87 3.80
N LEU A 366 -5.46 -3.09 3.84
CA LEU A 366 -4.67 -4.33 3.80
C LEU A 366 -3.95 -4.48 2.45
N VAL A 367 -4.58 -4.09 1.34
CA VAL A 367 -3.92 -4.01 0.03
C VAL A 367 -2.79 -2.97 0.05
N ASP A 368 -3.02 -1.78 0.60
CA ASP A 368 -1.99 -0.74 0.73
C ASP A 368 -0.80 -1.20 1.59
N ILE A 369 -1.05 -1.94 2.68
CA ILE A 369 0.00 -2.57 3.51
C ILE A 369 0.78 -3.59 2.68
N ALA A 370 0.12 -4.49 1.96
CA ALA A 370 0.77 -5.49 1.14
C ALA A 370 1.65 -4.87 0.05
N VAL A 371 1.17 -3.85 -0.65
CA VAL A 371 1.97 -3.09 -1.63
C VAL A 371 3.18 -2.45 -0.97
N THR A 372 2.98 -1.77 0.16
CA THR A 372 4.06 -1.04 0.85
C THR A 372 5.12 -2.00 1.37
N ASN A 373 4.72 -3.12 2.00
CA ASN A 373 5.62 -4.17 2.44
C ASN A 373 6.39 -4.78 1.26
N SER A 374 5.72 -5.02 0.13
CA SER A 374 6.36 -5.52 -1.09
C SER A 374 7.39 -4.54 -1.65
N PHE A 375 7.09 -3.25 -1.63
CA PHE A 375 8.01 -2.21 -2.08
C PHE A 375 9.23 -2.08 -1.15
N VAL A 376 9.04 -2.19 0.17
CA VAL A 376 10.15 -2.18 1.13
C VAL A 376 11.05 -3.41 0.94
N ILE A 377 10.48 -4.58 0.65
CA ILE A 377 11.25 -5.77 0.28
C ILE A 377 12.06 -5.51 -1.00
N HIS A 378 11.42 -4.98 -2.05
CA HIS A 378 12.10 -4.63 -3.32
C HIS A 378 13.29 -3.70 -3.09
N LYS A 379 13.09 -2.60 -2.33
CA LYS A 379 14.17 -1.68 -1.98
C LYS A 379 15.31 -2.39 -1.24
N THR A 380 14.97 -3.20 -0.23
CA THR A 380 15.96 -3.94 0.56
C THR A 380 16.76 -4.92 -0.31
N ARG A 381 16.12 -5.57 -1.28
CA ARG A 381 16.78 -6.47 -2.23
C ARG A 381 17.70 -5.71 -3.19
N CYS A 382 17.22 -4.64 -3.81
CA CYS A 382 18.04 -3.78 -4.66
C CYS A 382 19.27 -3.24 -3.91
N GLU A 383 19.10 -2.78 -2.66
CA GLU A 383 20.21 -2.35 -1.80
C GLU A 383 21.23 -3.48 -1.58
N SER A 384 20.76 -4.69 -1.26
CA SER A 384 21.64 -5.85 -1.05
C SER A 384 22.42 -6.27 -2.31
N LEU A 385 21.85 -6.05 -3.49
CA LEU A 385 22.43 -6.36 -4.79
C LEU A 385 23.16 -5.19 -5.44
N ARG A 386 23.19 -4.02 -4.77
CA ARG A 386 23.74 -2.75 -5.30
C ARG A 386 23.07 -2.30 -6.61
N GLU A 387 21.79 -2.60 -6.76
CA GLU A 387 20.95 -2.17 -7.87
C GLU A 387 20.15 -0.92 -7.50
N LYS A 388 19.79 -0.12 -8.51
CA LYS A 388 18.91 1.04 -8.30
C LYS A 388 17.46 0.58 -8.12
N PRO A 389 16.79 0.90 -7.00
CA PRO A 389 15.39 0.54 -6.82
C PRO A 389 14.48 1.36 -7.74
N LEU A 390 13.32 0.79 -8.08
CA LEU A 390 12.26 1.49 -8.79
C LEU A 390 11.70 2.62 -7.91
N THR A 391 11.13 3.65 -8.54
CA THR A 391 10.29 4.58 -7.80
C THR A 391 9.02 3.86 -7.33
N ARG A 392 8.35 4.39 -6.31
CA ARG A 392 7.13 3.77 -5.79
C ARG A 392 6.02 3.67 -6.85
N GLN A 393 5.91 4.68 -7.72
CA GLN A 393 4.95 4.67 -8.82
C GLN A 393 5.26 3.57 -9.84
N GLN A 394 6.52 3.47 -10.28
CA GLN A 394 6.96 2.41 -11.21
C GLN A 394 6.72 1.02 -10.61
N PHE A 395 7.02 0.85 -9.32
CA PHE A 395 6.73 -0.41 -8.63
C PHE A 395 5.23 -0.76 -8.63
N LEU A 396 4.36 0.22 -8.37
CA LEU A 396 2.91 0.04 -8.41
C LEU A 396 2.41 -0.32 -9.82
N GLU A 397 2.93 0.35 -10.85
CA GLU A 397 2.60 0.06 -12.26
C GLU A 397 2.97 -1.38 -12.62
N GLU A 398 4.14 -1.87 -12.21
CA GLU A 398 4.59 -3.25 -12.41
C GLU A 398 3.72 -4.28 -11.66
N VAL A 399 3.32 -3.98 -10.42
CA VAL A 399 2.40 -4.86 -9.66
C VAL A 399 1.02 -4.90 -10.32
N ALA A 400 0.50 -3.75 -10.75
CA ALA A 400 -0.79 -3.68 -11.44
C ALA A 400 -0.74 -4.49 -12.75
N ALA A 401 0.27 -4.28 -13.59
CA ALA A 401 0.47 -5.00 -14.85
C ALA A 401 0.54 -6.52 -14.62
N HIS A 402 1.28 -6.96 -13.59
CA HIS A 402 1.38 -8.37 -13.21
C HIS A 402 0.00 -8.98 -12.85
N LEU A 403 -0.80 -8.30 -12.02
CA LEU A 403 -2.13 -8.79 -11.64
C LEU A 403 -3.14 -8.77 -12.80
N LEU A 404 -2.96 -7.84 -13.73
CA LEU A 404 -3.78 -7.70 -14.94
C LEU A 404 -3.39 -8.70 -16.03
N GLY A 405 -2.18 -9.29 -15.93
CA GLY A 405 -1.63 -10.23 -16.90
C GLY A 405 -1.25 -9.56 -18.22
N VAL A 406 -0.74 -8.33 -18.14
CA VAL A 406 -0.29 -7.54 -19.29
C VAL A 406 1.17 -7.13 -19.10
N ASP A 407 1.87 -6.88 -20.21
CA ASP A 407 3.19 -6.26 -20.16
C ASP A 407 3.01 -4.73 -20.07
N LEU A 408 3.65 -4.11 -19.07
CA LEU A 408 3.59 -2.67 -18.86
C LEU A 408 4.11 -1.88 -20.07
N LYS A 409 5.08 -2.45 -20.80
CA LYS A 409 5.72 -1.82 -21.96
C LYS A 409 5.25 -2.42 -23.29
N SER A 410 4.16 -3.20 -23.32
CA SER A 410 3.67 -3.69 -24.61
C SER A 410 3.42 -2.50 -25.53
N ASP A 411 4.14 -2.49 -26.67
CA ASP A 411 3.96 -1.50 -27.74
C ASP A 411 2.46 -1.24 -27.92
N LEU A 412 2.07 0.04 -27.83
CA LEU A 412 0.72 0.56 -28.07
C LEU A 412 -0.09 -0.46 -28.88
N GLN A 413 -0.96 -1.22 -28.19
CA GLN A 413 -1.79 -2.23 -28.85
C GLN A 413 -2.34 -1.61 -30.12
N LYS A 414 -2.06 -2.22 -31.28
CA LYS A 414 -2.52 -1.76 -32.59
C LYS A 414 -3.96 -1.32 -32.44
N ASN A 415 -4.22 -0.01 -32.44
CA ASN A 415 -5.58 0.46 -32.32
C ASN A 415 -6.33 -0.11 -33.53
N PRO A 416 -7.38 -0.94 -33.34
CA PRO A 416 -8.09 -1.58 -34.43
C PRO A 416 -8.59 -0.57 -35.47
N ASP A 417 -8.83 0.68 -35.04
CA ASP A 417 -9.33 1.76 -35.87
C ASP A 417 -8.22 2.56 -36.58
N GLN A 418 -6.96 2.37 -36.17
CA GLN A 418 -5.83 3.14 -36.66
C GLN A 418 -5.16 2.44 -37.84
N HIS A 419 -5.80 2.50 -39.00
CA HIS A 419 -5.25 1.96 -40.24
C HIS A 419 -4.19 2.92 -40.80
N LEU A 420 -2.93 2.73 -40.42
CA LEU A 420 -1.81 3.50 -40.97
C LEU A 420 -1.12 2.75 -42.10
N PRO A 421 -0.76 3.43 -43.21
CA PRO A 421 0.08 2.85 -44.23
C PRO A 421 1.53 2.77 -43.72
N VAL A 422 2.09 1.57 -43.76
CA VAL A 422 3.49 1.32 -43.41
C VAL A 422 4.19 0.59 -44.55
N PRO A 423 5.50 0.76 -44.71
CA PRO A 423 6.27 -0.06 -45.63
C PRO A 423 6.12 -1.54 -45.27
N THR A 424 6.08 -2.39 -46.29
CA THR A 424 6.07 -3.86 -46.13
C THR A 424 7.33 -4.37 -45.41
N ARG A 425 8.45 -3.65 -45.52
CA ARG A 425 9.71 -3.87 -44.79
C ARG A 425 10.39 -2.53 -44.46
N SER A 426 10.99 -2.41 -43.27
CA SER A 426 11.79 -1.25 -42.84
C SER A 426 13.30 -1.57 -42.86
N GLY A 427 14.17 -0.55 -43.01
CA GLY A 427 15.62 -0.69 -42.79
C GLY A 427 16.52 -1.00 -44.01
N GLN A 428 16.07 -0.76 -45.25
CA GLN A 428 16.84 -1.13 -46.46
C GLN A 428 17.56 0.05 -47.15
N THR A 429 18.67 -0.27 -47.82
CA THR A 429 19.45 0.63 -48.70
C THR A 429 18.58 1.16 -49.85
N LYS A 430 18.90 2.36 -50.39
CA LYS A 430 18.06 3.04 -51.39
C LYS A 430 17.72 2.16 -52.62
N SER A 431 18.62 1.27 -53.03
CA SER A 431 18.46 0.38 -54.20
C SER A 431 17.47 -0.77 -53.96
N GLN A 432 17.33 -1.27 -52.73
CA GLN A 432 16.50 -2.45 -52.41
C GLN A 432 15.03 -2.11 -52.12
N ARG A 433 14.73 -0.84 -51.82
CA ARG A 433 13.37 -0.36 -51.50
C ARG A 433 12.37 -0.53 -52.65
N ALA A 434 12.86 -0.64 -53.89
CA ALA A 434 12.02 -0.69 -55.07
C ALA A 434 11.52 -2.10 -55.44
N SER A 435 12.15 -3.19 -54.99
CA SER A 435 11.86 -4.54 -55.51
C SER A 435 11.52 -5.58 -54.45
N MET A 436 12.11 -5.51 -53.24
CA MET A 436 11.97 -6.57 -52.24
C MET A 436 10.74 -6.38 -51.34
N GLY A 437 10.00 -7.47 -51.09
CA GLY A 437 8.90 -7.50 -50.11
C GLY A 437 7.57 -6.88 -50.60
N ARG A 438 7.47 -6.50 -51.88
CA ARG A 438 6.22 -6.00 -52.45
C ARG A 438 5.10 -7.03 -52.35
N ARG A 439 3.89 -6.55 -52.05
CA ARG A 439 2.66 -7.34 -51.99
C ARG A 439 1.74 -6.96 -53.16
N ARG A 440 0.75 -7.79 -53.47
CA ARG A 440 -0.34 -7.44 -54.39
C ARG A 440 -1.36 -6.58 -53.66
N CYS A 441 -1.73 -5.43 -54.23
CA CYS A 441 -2.75 -4.55 -53.69
C CYS A 441 -4.10 -5.26 -53.69
N LYS A 442 -4.81 -5.30 -52.55
CA LYS A 442 -6.10 -5.99 -52.45
C LYS A 442 -7.21 -5.35 -53.31
N VAL A 443 -7.14 -4.05 -53.57
CA VAL A 443 -8.16 -3.30 -54.33
C VAL A 443 -7.92 -3.38 -55.84
N CYS A 444 -6.69 -3.12 -56.29
CA CYS A 444 -6.39 -2.99 -57.72
C CYS A 444 -5.47 -4.08 -58.27
N SER A 445 -5.08 -5.06 -57.44
CA SER A 445 -4.17 -6.17 -57.80
C SER A 445 -2.76 -5.77 -58.27
N LYS A 446 -2.40 -4.49 -58.29
CA LYS A 446 -1.05 -4.04 -58.68
C LYS A 446 -0.03 -4.25 -57.54
N SER A 447 1.24 -4.36 -57.91
CA SER A 447 2.34 -4.54 -56.95
C SER A 447 2.58 -3.26 -56.13
N THR A 448 2.62 -3.38 -54.80
CA THR A 448 2.79 -2.26 -53.86
C THR A 448 3.84 -2.57 -52.78
N PRO A 449 4.71 -1.61 -52.43
CA PRO A 449 5.62 -1.73 -51.29
C PRO A 449 4.94 -1.37 -49.95
N TRP A 450 3.66 -0.95 -49.98
CA TRP A 450 2.92 -0.49 -48.79
C TRP A 450 1.89 -1.51 -48.32
N LYS A 451 1.68 -1.57 -47.00
CA LYS A 451 0.62 -2.36 -46.35
C LYS A 451 -0.05 -1.55 -45.24
N CYS A 452 -1.26 -1.93 -44.85
CA CYS A 452 -1.87 -1.43 -43.62
C CYS A 452 -1.18 -2.07 -42.41
N TRP A 453 -0.81 -1.28 -41.41
CA TRP A 453 -0.22 -1.78 -40.17
C TRP A 453 -1.17 -2.70 -39.38
N THR A 454 -2.46 -2.33 -39.34
CA THR A 454 -3.51 -3.02 -38.58
C THR A 454 -4.01 -4.27 -39.30
N CYS A 455 -4.42 -4.13 -40.56
CA CYS A 455 -4.99 -5.25 -41.33
C CYS A 455 -3.94 -6.20 -41.92
N ASP A 456 -2.67 -5.80 -41.95
CA ASP A 456 -1.58 -6.47 -42.67
C ASP A 456 -1.87 -6.71 -44.18
N VAL A 457 -2.78 -5.92 -44.78
CA VAL A 457 -3.14 -6.05 -46.20
C VAL A 457 -2.28 -5.12 -47.07
N GLY A 458 -1.78 -5.61 -48.20
CA GLY A 458 -1.07 -4.80 -49.19
C GLY A 458 -2.02 -3.81 -49.87
N LEU A 459 -1.72 -2.51 -49.82
CA LEU A 459 -2.57 -1.44 -50.36
C LEU A 459 -1.69 -0.39 -51.04
N CYS A 460 -2.10 0.12 -52.20
CA CYS A 460 -1.38 1.21 -52.86
C CYS A 460 -1.57 2.54 -52.11
N LEU A 461 -0.47 3.29 -51.98
CA LEU A 461 -0.44 4.66 -51.49
C LEU A 461 0.32 5.53 -52.50
N GLN A 462 -0.39 6.06 -53.49
CA GLN A 462 0.12 7.00 -54.48
C GLN A 462 -0.89 8.16 -54.61
N PRO A 463 -0.45 9.38 -54.98
CA PRO A 463 -1.33 10.55 -55.07
C PRO A 463 -2.59 10.30 -55.93
N GLU A 464 -2.43 9.70 -57.10
CA GLU A 464 -3.52 9.39 -58.04
C GLU A 464 -4.21 8.04 -57.74
N ARG A 465 -3.66 7.24 -56.81
CA ARG A 465 -4.13 5.88 -56.50
C ARG A 465 -3.95 5.55 -55.03
N ASN A 466 -4.87 6.06 -54.22
CA ASN A 466 -4.92 5.82 -52.78
C ASN A 466 -5.87 4.66 -52.44
N CYS A 467 -5.49 3.44 -52.83
CA CYS A 467 -6.24 2.23 -52.50
C CYS A 467 -6.30 1.98 -50.99
N HIS A 468 -5.33 2.49 -50.22
CA HIS A 468 -5.34 2.42 -48.77
C HIS A 468 -6.55 3.16 -48.17
N TRP A 469 -6.84 4.36 -48.64
CA TRP A 469 -8.03 5.11 -48.21
C TRP A 469 -9.33 4.44 -48.67
N GLN A 470 -9.41 4.02 -49.92
CA GLN A 470 -10.59 3.36 -50.49
C GLN A 470 -10.98 2.09 -49.70
N PHE A 471 -10.00 1.21 -49.43
CA PHE A 471 -10.23 -0.04 -48.72
C PHE A 471 -10.83 0.18 -47.32
N HIS A 472 -10.32 1.16 -46.57
CA HIS A 472 -10.80 1.44 -45.21
C HIS A 472 -12.09 2.29 -45.17
N GLN A 473 -12.39 3.07 -46.22
CA GLN A 473 -13.71 3.70 -46.37
C GLN A 473 -14.83 2.67 -46.57
N HIS A 474 -14.58 1.64 -47.39
CA HIS A 474 -15.54 0.55 -47.60
C HIS A 474 -15.73 -0.31 -46.35
N LEU A 475 -14.65 -0.58 -45.60
CA LEU A 475 -14.75 -1.29 -44.33
C LEU A 475 -15.64 -0.52 -43.33
N LYS A 476 -15.43 0.79 -43.17
CA LYS A 476 -16.26 1.63 -42.26
C LYS A 476 -17.75 1.57 -42.61
N ARG A 477 -18.09 1.74 -43.89
CA ARG A 477 -19.48 1.68 -44.38
C ARG A 477 -20.18 0.33 -44.14
N ASN A 478 -19.45 -0.77 -44.17
CA ASN A 478 -20.04 -2.10 -43.94
C ASN A 478 -20.23 -2.43 -42.45
N THR A 479 -19.45 -1.81 -41.55
CA THR A 479 -19.67 -1.88 -40.10
C THR A 479 -20.89 -1.08 -39.64
N ASP A 480 -21.21 0.03 -40.30
CA ASP A 480 -22.39 0.88 -39.98
C ASP A 480 -23.74 0.28 -40.46
N ILE A 481 -23.72 -0.82 -41.23
CA ILE A 481 -24.91 -1.53 -41.73
C ILE A 481 -25.25 -2.77 -40.84
N LEU A 482 -24.38 -3.10 -39.88
CA LEU A 482 -24.55 -4.24 -38.96
C LEU A 482 -24.62 -3.84 -37.47
N LEU A 483 -24.81 -2.54 -37.20
CA LEU A 483 -25.23 -1.97 -35.91
C LEU A 483 -26.58 -1.28 -36.12
#